data_AF-A0A3C1BFR8-F1
#
_entry.id   AF-A0A3C1BFR8-F1
#
_cell.length_a   1.000
_cell.length_b   1.000
_cell.length_c   1.000
_cell.angle_alpha   90.00
_cell.angle_beta   90.00
_cell.angle_gamma   90.00
#
_symmetry.space_group_name_H-M   'P 1'
#
loop_
_entity.id
_entity.type
_entity.pdbx_description
1 polymer ?
#
loop_
_entity_poly.entity_id
_entity_poly.type
_entity_poly.pdbx_seq_one_letter_code
_entity_poly.pdbx_strand_id
1 'polypeptide(L)' 'VDEKNIAKLVEAGANVLVAGNSVFSAADPAAAIAYLKKPVASPGL' A
#
# COMPACT_ATOMS: atom_id res chain seq x y z
N VAL A 1 -0.96 6.70 2.88
CA VAL A 1 -0.33 5.48 2.33
C VAL A 1 -1.17 5.00 1.17
N ASP A 2 -0.57 4.83 0.00
CA ASP A 2 -1.20 4.43 -1.26
C ASP A 2 -0.20 3.72 -2.17
N GLU A 3 -0.61 3.37 -3.39
CA GLU A 3 0.23 2.70 -4.39
C GLU A 3 1.48 3.48 -4.82
N LYS A 4 1.51 4.81 -4.62
CA LYS A 4 2.62 5.66 -5.05
C LYS A 4 3.76 5.69 -4.05
N ASN A 5 3.48 5.44 -2.77
CA ASN A 5 4.48 5.57 -1.69
C ASN A 5 4.71 4.28 -0.89
N ILE A 6 3.84 3.28 -0.97
CA ILE A 6 3.93 2.09 -0.12
C ILE A 6 5.28 1.36 -0.24
N ALA A 7 5.81 1.19 -1.46
CA ALA A 7 7.09 0.51 -1.67
C ALA A 7 8.24 1.20 -0.91
N LYS A 8 8.34 2.53 -1.04
CA LYS A 8 9.37 3.33 -0.36
C LYS A 8 9.25 3.29 1.17
N LEU A 9 8.02 3.26 1.69
CA LEU A 9 7.78 3.16 3.13
C LEU A 9 8.24 1.80 3.68
N VAL A 10 7.95 0.72 2.93
CA VAL A 10 8.41 -0.64 3.28
C VAL A 10 9.94 -0.71 3.20
N GLU A 11 10.56 -0.18 2.14
CA GLU A 11 12.03 -0.09 2.00
C GLU A 11 12.68 0.73 3.13
N ALA A 12 12.03 1.78 3.60
CA ALA A 12 12.48 2.58 4.74
C ALA A 12 12.32 1.88 6.10
N GLY A 13 11.77 0.65 6.13
CA GLY A 13 11.61 -0.16 7.33
C GLY A 13 10.28 0.01 8.05
N ALA A 14 9.28 0.65 7.43
CA ALA A 14 7.94 0.72 8.01
C ALA A 14 7.30 -0.67 8.09
N ASN A 15 6.88 -1.06 9.29
CA ASN A 15 6.22 -2.34 9.57
C ASN A 15 4.71 -2.20 9.80
N VAL A 16 4.21 -0.97 10.00
CA VAL A 16 2.80 -0.65 10.17
C VAL A 16 2.44 0.50 9.23
N LEU A 17 1.35 0.35 8.47
CA LEU A 17 0.88 1.31 7.48
C LEU A 17 -0.55 1.74 7.81
N VAL A 18 -0.78 3.06 7.87
CA VAL A 18 -2.13 3.64 8.06
C VAL A 18 -2.61 4.23 6.75
N ALA A 19 -3.68 3.67 6.19
CA ALA A 19 -4.27 4.11 4.93
C ALA A 19 -5.70 4.61 5.18
N GLY A 20 -5.92 5.90 4.93
CA GLY A 20 -7.23 6.56 5.06
C GLY A 20 -7.95 6.60 3.71
N ASN A 21 -7.90 7.76 3.03
CA ASN A 21 -8.63 8.00 1.78
C ASN A 21 -8.38 6.95 0.68
N SER A 22 -7.17 6.42 0.60
CA SER A 22 -6.80 5.36 -0.36
C SER A 22 -7.56 4.04 -0.17
N VAL A 23 -8.17 3.83 0.99
CA VAL A 23 -9.06 2.69 1.27
C VAL A 23 -10.52 3.16 1.25
N PHE A 24 -10.86 4.24 1.96
CA PHE A 24 -12.24 4.69 2.12
C PHE A 24 -12.89 5.22 0.84
N SER A 25 -12.09 5.74 -0.10
CA SER A 25 -12.57 6.24 -1.39
C SER A 25 -12.31 5.26 -2.55
N ALA A 26 -11.78 4.07 -2.26
CA ALA A 26 -11.55 3.06 -3.29
C ALA A 26 -12.88 2.49 -3.78
N ALA A 27 -12.95 2.19 -5.08
CA ALA A 27 -14.09 1.48 -5.66
C ALA A 27 -14.28 0.08 -5.03
N ASP A 28 -13.17 -0.55 -4.64
CA ASP A 28 -13.14 -1.78 -3.86
C ASP A 28 -12.16 -1.63 -2.68
N PRO A 29 -12.66 -1.28 -1.48
CA PRO A 29 -11.84 -1.15 -0.29
C PRO A 29 -11.14 -2.45 0.12
N ALA A 30 -11.74 -3.62 -0.15
CA ALA A 30 -11.15 -4.91 0.20
C ALA A 30 -9.94 -5.22 -0.68
N ALA A 31 -10.05 -4.94 -1.98
CA ALA A 31 -8.92 -5.05 -2.91
C ALA A 31 -7.80 -4.06 -2.56
N ALA A 32 -8.13 -2.83 -2.18
CA ALA A 32 -7.14 -1.84 -1.73
C ALA A 32 -6.38 -2.31 -0.49
N ILE A 33 -7.08 -2.86 0.52
CA ILE A 33 -6.44 -3.44 1.71
C ILE A 33 -5.56 -4.64 1.35
N ALA A 34 -6.01 -5.51 0.44
CA ALA A 34 -5.24 -6.68 0.01
C ALA A 34 -3.91 -6.26 -0.65
N TYR A 35 -3.96 -5.25 -1.51
CA TYR A 35 -2.76 -4.66 -2.12
C TYR A 35 -1.83 -4.05 -1.05
N LEU A 36 -2.37 -3.27 -0.11
CA LEU A 36 -1.56 -2.62 0.93
C LEU A 36 -0.96 -3.60 1.97
N LYS A 37 -1.55 -4.78 2.16
CA LYS A 37 -1.01 -5.83 3.05
C LYS A 37 0.17 -6.59 2.46
N LYS A 38 0.16 -6.77 1.14
CA LYS A 38 1.22 -7.43 0.38
C LYS A 38 1.54 -6.57 -0.81
N PRO A 39 2.15 -5.39 -0.59
CA PRO A 39 2.66 -4.62 -1.70
C PRO A 39 3.68 -5.51 -2.39
N VAL A 40 3.33 -6.00 -3.58
CA VAL A 40 4.30 -6.64 -4.45
C VAL A 40 5.35 -5.57 -4.69
N ALA A 41 6.53 -5.74 -4.08
CA ALA A 41 7.71 -5.03 -4.53
C ALA A 41 7.79 -5.33 -6.02
N SER A 42 7.67 -4.30 -6.86
CA SER A 42 7.79 -4.49 -8.31
C SER A 42 9.08 -5.28 -8.56
N PRO A 43 9.02 -6.40 -9.31
CA PRO A 43 10.24 -7.00 -9.83
C PRO A 43 10.82 -6.01 -10.86
N GLY A 44 11.89 -5.31 -10.47
CA GLY A 44 12.67 -4.36 -11.28
C GLY A 44 12.49 -2.90 -10.84
N LEU A 45 13.51 -2.05 -10.66
CA LEU A 45 14.85 -1.97 -11.28
C LEU A 45 14.91 -2.40 -12.75
#